data_AF-A0A6P6X510-F1
#
_entry.id   AF-A0A6P6X510-F1
#
_cell.length_a   1.000
_cell.length_b   1.000
_cell.length_c   1.000
_cell.angle_alpha   90.00
_cell.angle_beta   90.00
_cell.angle_gamma   90.00
#
_symmetry.space_group_name_H-M   'P 1'
#
loop_
_entity.id
_entity.type
_entity.pdbx_description
1 polymer ?
#
loop_
_entity_poly.entity_id
_entity_poly.type
_entity_poly.pdbx_seq_one_letter_code
_entity_poly.pdbx_strand_id
1 'polypeptide(L)'
;MADLTTCDRDVSDTPPTHYIVKLRSFSLLAKNDVEKYTSADFEAGGYTWKLAIYPNGNKTKGVADYMSVYVVMARENFLHPGLEVHAVFRMFLLDQNRDNYLTLQGKARRFHKMKLEWGFDRLVHLKTFNDPSNGYLVNDTCILGVEIYVCKETYAGAKGESLLMIKDAGNKNGRYSCIRREKAVAQEVISYLTYI
;
A
#
# COMPACT_ATOMS: atom_id res chain seq x y z
N MET A 1 0.11 17.18 -3.81
CA MET A 1 -1.14 16.82 -4.49
C MET A 1 -0.91 15.52 -5.25
N ALA A 2 -1.53 14.41 -4.84
CA ALA A 2 -1.50 13.19 -5.63
C ALA A 2 -2.66 13.24 -6.63
N ASP A 3 -2.28 13.25 -7.89
CA ASP A 3 -3.07 13.29 -9.12
C ASP A 3 -4.20 12.24 -9.13
N LEU A 4 -5.38 12.65 -9.60
CA LEU A 4 -6.62 11.88 -9.66
C LEU A 4 -6.74 11.00 -10.94
N THR A 5 -5.71 10.85 -11.76
CA THR A 5 -5.91 10.41 -13.16
C THR A 5 -5.62 8.95 -13.54
N THR A 6 -5.33 7.98 -12.66
CA THR A 6 -5.24 6.58 -13.14
C THR A 6 -5.67 5.53 -12.11
N CYS A 7 -6.97 5.50 -11.78
CA CYS A 7 -7.61 4.30 -11.30
C CYS A 7 -8.83 3.98 -12.16
N ASP A 8 -8.90 2.76 -12.66
CA ASP A 8 -10.05 2.28 -13.42
C ASP A 8 -11.15 1.90 -12.43
N ARG A 9 -12.31 2.53 -12.60
CA ARG A 9 -13.53 2.22 -11.84
C ARG A 9 -14.49 1.49 -12.75
N ASP A 10 -14.94 0.33 -12.31
CA ASP A 10 -15.81 -0.54 -13.11
C ASP A 10 -16.78 -1.33 -12.21
N VAL A 11 -17.74 -2.02 -12.82
CA VAL A 11 -18.64 -2.95 -12.14
C VAL A 11 -18.26 -4.39 -12.50
N SER A 12 -18.28 -5.28 -11.51
CA SER A 12 -17.96 -6.69 -11.70
C SER A 12 -19.04 -7.55 -11.07
N ASP A 13 -19.55 -8.53 -11.79
CA ASP A 13 -20.44 -9.56 -11.23
C ASP A 13 -19.64 -10.72 -10.60
N THR A 14 -18.31 -10.77 -10.82
CA THR A 14 -17.46 -11.78 -10.19
C THR A 14 -16.95 -11.31 -8.82
N PRO A 15 -17.01 -12.17 -7.79
CA PRO A 15 -16.45 -11.87 -6.49
C PRO A 15 -14.91 -11.85 -6.51
N PRO A 16 -14.27 -11.13 -5.56
CA PRO A 16 -12.82 -11.14 -5.42
C PRO A 16 -12.31 -12.52 -4.99
N THR A 17 -11.16 -12.92 -5.52
CA THR A 17 -10.60 -14.27 -5.31
C THR A 17 -9.71 -14.41 -4.07
N HIS A 18 -9.08 -13.34 -3.58
CA HIS A 18 -8.03 -13.47 -2.54
C HIS A 18 -8.54 -13.23 -1.12
N TYR A 19 -9.30 -12.15 -0.88
CA TYR A 19 -9.76 -11.85 0.47
C TYR A 19 -11.04 -11.03 0.49
N ILE A 20 -11.92 -11.35 1.44
CA ILE A 20 -13.16 -10.64 1.72
C ILE A 20 -13.21 -10.33 3.22
N VAL A 21 -13.58 -9.10 3.55
CA VAL A 21 -13.84 -8.65 4.91
C VAL A 21 -15.26 -8.11 5.02
N LYS A 22 -16.00 -8.64 6.00
CA LYS A 22 -17.35 -8.21 6.34
C LYS A 22 -17.31 -7.35 7.60
N LEU A 23 -17.50 -6.05 7.43
CA LEU A 23 -17.56 -5.08 8.51
C LEU A 23 -18.99 -4.98 9.01
N ARG A 24 -19.26 -5.57 10.17
CA ARG A 24 -20.55 -5.45 10.87
C ARG A 24 -20.55 -4.26 11.80
N SER A 25 -21.74 -3.74 12.07
CA SER A 25 -21.94 -2.56 12.92
C SER A 25 -21.08 -1.37 12.46
N PHE A 26 -21.00 -1.15 11.14
CA PHE A 26 -20.10 -0.17 10.53
C PHE A 26 -20.34 1.24 11.09
N SER A 27 -21.59 1.59 11.36
CA SER A 27 -21.96 2.87 11.95
C SER A 27 -21.27 3.14 13.29
N LEU A 28 -20.93 2.11 14.07
CA LEU A 28 -20.16 2.25 15.31
C LEU A 28 -18.69 2.60 15.04
N LEU A 29 -18.09 2.05 13.98
CA LEU A 29 -16.73 2.42 13.57
C LEU A 29 -16.70 3.89 13.14
N ALA A 30 -17.70 4.32 12.37
CA ALA A 30 -17.79 5.69 11.89
C ALA A 30 -18.12 6.71 13.01
N LYS A 31 -19.07 6.41 13.90
CA LYS A 31 -19.54 7.35 14.93
C LYS A 31 -18.57 7.53 16.10
N ASN A 32 -17.82 6.48 16.47
CA ASN A 32 -16.86 6.54 17.58
C ASN A 32 -15.48 7.05 17.16
N ASP A 33 -15.39 7.68 15.98
CA ASP A 33 -14.15 8.23 15.41
C ASP A 33 -13.00 7.22 15.38
N VAL A 34 -13.30 5.93 15.13
CA VAL A 34 -12.28 4.90 14.95
C VAL A 34 -11.51 5.26 13.70
N GLU A 35 -10.26 5.67 13.89
CA GLU A 35 -9.42 6.14 12.78
C GLU A 35 -9.26 5.05 11.72
N LYS A 36 -8.98 3.82 12.15
CA LYS A 36 -8.66 2.71 11.26
C LYS A 36 -9.06 1.36 11.85
N TYR A 37 -9.68 0.52 11.03
CA TYR A 37 -9.78 -0.92 11.24
C TYR A 37 -8.70 -1.65 10.42
N THR A 38 -8.08 -2.67 10.99
CA THR A 38 -7.11 -3.53 10.28
C THR A 38 -7.64 -4.96 10.26
N SER A 39 -7.64 -5.60 9.08
CA SER A 39 -8.10 -6.98 8.93
C SER A 39 -7.12 -8.00 9.51
N ALA A 40 -7.56 -9.26 9.54
CA ALA A 40 -6.65 -10.39 9.70
C ALA A 40 -5.68 -10.49 8.51
N ASP A 41 -4.59 -11.22 8.72
CA ASP A 41 -3.64 -11.60 7.69
C ASP A 41 -4.27 -12.50 6.62
N PHE A 42 -3.87 -12.32 5.37
CA PHE A 42 -4.22 -13.21 4.26
C PHE A 42 -3.07 -13.32 3.26
N GLU A 43 -3.02 -14.44 2.56
CA GLU A 43 -1.96 -14.77 1.61
C GLU A 43 -2.40 -14.49 0.16
N ALA A 44 -1.54 -13.83 -0.60
CA ALA A 44 -1.73 -13.65 -2.04
C ALA A 44 -0.38 -13.42 -2.74
N GLY A 45 -0.17 -14.05 -3.89
CA GLY A 45 1.06 -13.89 -4.67
C GLY A 45 2.35 -14.26 -3.90
N GLY A 46 2.27 -15.16 -2.92
CA GLY A 46 3.42 -15.59 -2.11
C GLY A 46 3.79 -14.66 -0.93
N TYR A 47 2.92 -13.69 -0.62
CA TYR A 47 3.13 -12.73 0.47
C TYR A 47 1.92 -12.65 1.38
N THR A 48 2.19 -12.29 2.64
CA THR A 48 1.16 -11.95 3.63
C THR A 48 0.74 -10.48 3.53
N TRP A 49 -0.56 -10.23 3.58
CA TRP A 49 -1.19 -8.91 3.44
C TRP A 49 -2.27 -8.66 4.48
N LYS A 50 -2.61 -7.39 4.68
CA LYS A 50 -3.76 -6.91 5.46
C LYS A 50 -4.51 -5.83 4.70
N LEU A 51 -5.78 -5.64 5.02
CA LEU A 51 -6.54 -4.44 4.67
C LEU A 51 -6.56 -3.46 5.84
N ALA A 52 -6.23 -2.21 5.54
CA ALA A 52 -6.39 -1.07 6.42
C ALA A 52 -7.55 -0.21 5.91
N ILE A 53 -8.59 -0.06 6.73
CA ILE A 53 -9.85 0.57 6.36
C ILE A 53 -10.05 1.77 7.27
N TYR A 54 -10.20 2.95 6.68
CA TYR A 54 -10.46 4.21 7.37
C TYR A 54 -11.91 4.62 7.08
N PRO A 55 -12.85 4.34 8.02
CA PRO A 55 -14.27 4.54 7.79
C PRO A 55 -14.63 5.96 7.38
N ASN A 56 -14.00 6.97 7.99
CA ASN A 56 -14.24 8.39 7.75
C ASN A 56 -13.13 9.11 6.98
N GLY A 57 -12.24 8.33 6.35
CA GLY A 57 -11.13 8.84 5.57
C GLY A 57 -9.82 8.90 6.34
N ASN A 58 -8.71 8.87 5.59
CA ASN A 58 -7.37 8.92 6.16
C ASN A 58 -6.98 10.36 6.54
N LYS A 59 -7.15 10.70 7.82
CA LYS A 59 -6.82 12.02 8.38
C LYS A 59 -5.35 12.40 8.18
N THR A 60 -4.42 11.44 8.24
CA THR A 60 -2.98 11.70 8.02
C THR A 60 -2.67 12.20 6.60
N LYS A 61 -3.58 11.95 5.66
CA LYS A 61 -3.51 12.44 4.27
C LYS A 61 -4.46 13.59 3.98
N GLY A 62 -5.12 14.14 5.00
CA GLY A 62 -6.11 15.21 4.85
C GLY A 62 -7.36 14.79 4.08
N VAL A 63 -7.74 13.51 4.16
CA VAL A 63 -8.95 13.00 3.50
C VAL A 63 -10.09 12.89 4.51
N ALA A 64 -11.22 13.53 4.19
CA ALA A 64 -12.47 13.48 4.92
C ALA A 64 -13.62 13.14 3.95
N ASP A 65 -14.79 12.73 4.45
CA ASP A 65 -16.02 12.44 3.69
C ASP A 65 -15.96 11.29 2.68
N TYR A 66 -14.84 10.55 2.65
CA TYR A 66 -14.68 9.34 1.87
C TYR A 66 -14.21 8.19 2.77
N MET A 67 -14.64 6.97 2.47
CA MET A 67 -13.95 5.80 2.98
C MET A 67 -12.61 5.65 2.25
N SER A 68 -11.52 5.49 3.00
CA SER A 68 -10.21 5.15 2.43
C SER A 68 -9.89 3.68 2.74
N VAL A 69 -9.34 2.96 1.76
CA VAL A 69 -8.94 1.56 1.95
C VAL A 69 -7.55 1.35 1.36
N TYR A 70 -6.73 0.61 2.08
CA TYR A 70 -5.35 0.32 1.73
C TYR A 70 -5.04 -1.16 1.88
N VAL A 71 -4.22 -1.66 0.96
CA VAL A 71 -3.50 -2.92 1.11
C VAL A 71 -2.19 -2.63 1.82
N VAL A 72 -1.92 -3.40 2.88
CA VAL A 72 -0.70 -3.33 3.68
C VAL A 72 0.02 -4.66 3.56
N MET A 73 1.25 -4.63 3.07
CA MET A 73 2.10 -5.82 3.07
C MET A 73 2.68 -6.04 4.48
N ALA A 74 2.67 -7.28 4.96
CA ALA A 74 3.27 -7.64 6.25
C ALA A 74 4.77 -7.31 6.26
N ARG A 75 5.29 -6.81 7.39
CA ARG A 75 6.71 -6.41 7.48
C ARG A 75 7.63 -7.63 7.51
N GLU A 76 7.11 -8.73 7.99
CA GLU A 76 7.70 -10.06 8.05
C GLU A 76 8.08 -10.58 6.66
N ASN A 77 7.47 -10.07 5.58
CA ASN A 77 7.87 -10.39 4.21
C ASN A 77 9.26 -9.83 3.85
N PHE A 78 9.73 -8.79 4.54
CA PHE A 78 10.99 -8.08 4.22
C PHE A 78 12.16 -8.50 5.11
N LEU A 79 12.33 -9.82 5.33
CA LEU A 79 13.48 -10.37 6.06
C LEU A 79 14.80 -10.12 5.30
N HIS A 80 14.75 -10.16 3.96
CA HIS A 80 15.90 -9.88 3.11
C HIS A 80 16.05 -8.38 2.86
N PRO A 81 17.18 -7.76 3.25
CA PRO A 81 17.47 -6.37 2.91
C PRO A 81 17.38 -6.16 1.41
N GLY A 82 16.64 -5.13 0.99
CA GLY A 82 16.53 -4.75 -0.41
C GLY A 82 15.39 -5.38 -1.19
N LEU A 83 14.58 -6.28 -0.62
CA LEU A 83 13.40 -6.77 -1.33
C LEU A 83 12.44 -5.61 -1.68
N GLU A 84 12.09 -5.51 -2.96
CA GLU A 84 11.01 -4.70 -3.49
C GLU A 84 10.03 -5.60 -4.23
N VAL A 85 8.73 -5.44 -3.94
CA VAL A 85 7.66 -6.20 -4.56
C VAL A 85 6.76 -5.23 -5.33
N HIS A 86 6.55 -5.47 -6.61
CA HIS A 86 5.59 -4.73 -7.41
C HIS A 86 4.30 -5.53 -7.53
N ALA A 87 3.20 -4.95 -7.07
CA ALA A 87 1.89 -5.59 -7.16
C ALA A 87 0.83 -4.63 -7.71
N VAL A 88 -0.07 -5.17 -8.53
CA VAL A 88 -1.36 -4.55 -8.86
C VAL A 88 -2.38 -5.10 -7.87
N PHE A 89 -3.28 -4.25 -7.39
CA PHE A 89 -4.41 -4.69 -6.60
C PHE A 89 -5.70 -4.10 -7.12
N ARG A 90 -6.77 -4.89 -7.02
CA ARG A 90 -8.13 -4.52 -7.35
C ARG A 90 -8.97 -4.60 -6.08
N MET A 91 -9.62 -3.52 -5.70
CA MET A 91 -10.51 -3.47 -4.54
C MET A 91 -11.95 -3.58 -4.99
N PHE A 92 -12.77 -4.24 -4.18
CA PHE A 92 -14.15 -4.56 -4.43
C PHE A 92 -15.00 -4.04 -3.28
N LEU A 93 -16.10 -3.37 -3.59
CA LEU A 93 -17.14 -2.98 -2.65
C LEU A 93 -18.46 -3.55 -3.16
N LEU A 94 -19.07 -4.44 -2.39
CA LEU A 94 -20.30 -5.14 -2.77
C LEU A 94 -21.51 -4.19 -2.71
N ASP A 95 -22.22 -4.05 -3.83
CA ASP A 95 -23.61 -3.61 -3.86
C ASP A 95 -24.50 -4.82 -3.53
N GLN A 96 -24.94 -4.90 -2.28
CA GLN A 96 -25.72 -6.01 -1.76
C GLN A 96 -27.15 -6.06 -2.34
N ASN A 97 -27.61 -4.98 -2.99
CA ASN A 97 -28.93 -4.95 -3.61
C ASN A 97 -28.92 -5.59 -5.01
N ARG A 98 -27.78 -5.49 -5.71
CA ARG A 98 -27.61 -5.96 -7.09
C ARG A 98 -26.75 -7.22 -7.22
N ASP A 99 -26.13 -7.64 -6.12
CA ASP A 99 -25.18 -8.77 -6.08
C ASP A 99 -24.02 -8.60 -7.06
N ASN A 100 -23.50 -7.36 -7.14
CA ASN A 100 -22.34 -7.03 -7.94
C ASN A 100 -21.40 -6.08 -7.19
N TYR A 101 -20.24 -5.80 -7.77
CA TYR A 101 -19.17 -5.09 -7.07
C TYR A 101 -18.78 -3.83 -7.81
N LEU A 102 -18.74 -2.71 -7.08
CA LEU A 102 -17.92 -1.58 -7.47
C LEU A 102 -16.46 -1.99 -7.34
N THR A 103 -15.70 -1.88 -8.43
CA THR A 103 -14.29 -2.22 -8.47
C THR A 103 -13.42 -1.01 -8.72
N LEU A 104 -12.27 -0.94 -8.05
CA LEU A 104 -11.24 0.06 -8.29
C LEU A 104 -9.88 -0.64 -8.46
N GLN A 105 -9.23 -0.39 -9.59
CA GLN A 105 -7.89 -0.90 -9.87
C GLN A 105 -6.94 0.25 -10.22
N GLY A 106 -5.76 0.27 -9.59
CA GLY A 106 -4.71 1.22 -9.90
C GLY A 106 -3.58 0.58 -10.72
N LYS A 107 -2.60 1.40 -11.09
CA LYS A 107 -1.32 0.92 -11.62
C LYS A 107 -0.56 0.09 -10.57
N ALA A 108 0.39 -0.71 -11.04
CA ALA A 108 1.30 -1.47 -10.18
C ALA A 108 1.99 -0.54 -9.17
N ARG A 109 2.05 -0.98 -7.91
CA ARG A 109 2.65 -0.24 -6.80
C ARG A 109 3.86 -1.00 -6.27
N ARG A 110 4.89 -0.24 -5.89
CA ARG A 110 6.13 -0.76 -5.34
C ARG A 110 6.08 -0.78 -3.82
N PHE A 111 6.08 -1.98 -3.25
CA PHE A 111 6.18 -2.25 -1.83
C PHE A 111 7.64 -2.51 -1.46
N HIS A 112 8.10 -1.89 -0.38
CA HIS A 112 9.42 -2.14 0.20
C HIS A 112 9.38 -1.85 1.70
N LYS A 113 10.44 -2.19 2.45
CA LYS A 113 10.51 -2.06 3.92
C LYS A 113 10.09 -0.69 4.49
N MET A 114 10.24 0.39 3.72
CA MET A 114 9.86 1.76 4.11
C MET A 114 8.52 2.22 3.54
N LYS A 115 7.93 1.45 2.62
CA LYS A 115 6.64 1.74 1.99
C LYS A 115 5.84 0.45 1.83
N LEU A 116 5.13 0.08 2.89
CA LEU A 116 4.35 -1.15 2.98
C LEU A 116 2.88 -0.99 2.56
N GLU A 117 2.43 0.25 2.37
CA GLU A 117 1.01 0.57 2.24
C GLU A 117 0.70 1.37 0.98
N TRP A 118 -0.28 0.87 0.22
CA TRP A 118 -0.85 1.49 -0.97
C TRP A 118 -2.36 1.23 -1.03
N GLY A 119 -3.11 2.16 -1.63
CA GLY A 119 -4.56 2.06 -1.66
C GLY A 119 -5.23 3.25 -2.31
N PHE A 120 -6.51 3.40 -2.05
CA PHE A 120 -7.33 4.50 -2.54
C PHE A 120 -7.75 5.38 -1.38
N ASP A 121 -7.27 6.63 -1.40
CA ASP A 121 -7.65 7.63 -0.39
C ASP A 121 -9.17 7.93 -0.49
N ARG A 122 -9.74 7.90 -1.69
CA ARG A 122 -11.16 8.16 -1.96
C ARG A 122 -11.83 6.97 -2.65
N LEU A 123 -12.02 5.85 -1.93
CA LEU A 123 -12.66 4.65 -2.48
C LEU A 123 -14.13 4.95 -2.85
N VAL A 124 -14.90 5.43 -1.89
CA VAL A 124 -16.31 5.79 -2.05
C VAL A 124 -16.66 6.98 -1.15
N HIS A 125 -17.43 7.93 -1.68
CA HIS A 125 -17.93 9.07 -0.91
C HIS A 125 -18.94 8.56 0.14
N LEU A 126 -18.87 9.05 1.37
CA LEU A 126 -19.72 8.56 2.46
C LEU A 126 -21.21 8.79 2.21
N LYS A 127 -21.58 9.91 1.57
CA LYS A 127 -22.96 10.11 1.08
C LYS A 127 -23.44 8.99 0.15
N THR A 128 -22.63 8.58 -0.82
CA THR A 128 -22.96 7.48 -1.75
C THR A 128 -22.98 6.14 -1.03
N PHE A 129 -22.02 5.92 -0.13
CA PHE A 129 -21.91 4.70 0.67
C PHE A 129 -23.11 4.48 1.60
N ASN A 130 -23.59 5.55 2.24
CA ASN A 130 -24.71 5.51 3.18
C ASN A 130 -26.09 5.62 2.51
N ASP A 131 -26.16 5.88 1.21
CA ASP A 131 -27.43 5.88 0.48
C ASP A 131 -27.91 4.44 0.27
N PRO A 132 -29.05 4.04 0.86
CA PRO A 132 -29.54 2.66 0.81
C PRO A 132 -29.79 2.14 -0.61
N SER A 133 -30.03 3.03 -1.59
CA SER A 133 -30.27 2.66 -2.98
C SER A 133 -29.03 2.07 -3.67
N ASN A 134 -27.83 2.37 -3.15
CA ASN A 134 -26.56 1.88 -3.68
C ASN A 134 -26.10 0.54 -3.08
N GLY A 135 -26.78 0.03 -2.04
CA GLY A 135 -26.55 -1.32 -1.50
C GLY A 135 -25.20 -1.56 -0.78
N TYR A 136 -24.35 -0.54 -0.62
CA TYR A 136 -23.03 -0.70 0.00
C TYR A 136 -23.06 -0.91 1.52
N LEU A 137 -24.10 -0.40 2.19
CA LEU A 137 -24.33 -0.58 3.62
C LEU A 137 -25.75 -1.09 3.87
N VAL A 138 -25.88 -2.40 4.09
CA VAL A 138 -27.17 -3.07 4.35
C VAL A 138 -27.11 -3.72 5.73
N ASN A 139 -28.13 -3.48 6.56
CA ASN A 139 -28.18 -3.97 7.96
C ASN A 139 -26.90 -3.61 8.74
N ASP A 140 -26.46 -2.35 8.62
CA ASP A 140 -25.23 -1.82 9.19
C ASP A 140 -23.97 -2.66 8.87
N THR A 141 -23.99 -3.32 7.72
CA THR A 141 -22.94 -4.23 7.29
C THR A 141 -22.45 -3.87 5.89
N CYS A 142 -21.14 -3.77 5.75
CA CYS A 142 -20.44 -3.54 4.49
C CYS A 142 -19.49 -4.71 4.19
N ILE A 143 -19.35 -5.05 2.91
CA ILE A 143 -18.48 -6.13 2.45
C ILE A 143 -17.49 -5.55 1.45
N LEU A 144 -16.21 -5.62 1.83
CA LEU A 144 -15.08 -5.24 1.00
C LEU A 144 -14.30 -6.48 0.62
N GLY A 145 -13.66 -6.46 -0.53
CA GLY A 145 -12.69 -7.48 -0.88
C GLY A 145 -11.57 -6.94 -1.74
N VAL A 146 -10.59 -7.81 -1.98
CA VAL A 146 -9.37 -7.44 -2.69
C VAL A 146 -8.82 -8.61 -3.46
N GLU A 147 -8.23 -8.29 -4.60
CA GLU A 147 -7.34 -9.17 -5.35
C GLU A 147 -5.97 -8.54 -5.46
N ILE A 148 -4.93 -9.37 -5.38
CA ILE A 148 -3.54 -8.92 -5.43
C ILE A 148 -2.79 -9.77 -6.44
N TYR A 149 -2.15 -9.10 -7.39
CA TYR A 149 -1.33 -9.70 -8.42
C TYR A 149 0.09 -9.17 -8.30
N VAL A 150 1.02 -10.02 -7.86
CA VAL A 150 2.44 -9.69 -7.83
C VAL A 150 3.00 -9.81 -9.24
N CYS A 151 3.48 -8.69 -9.78
CA CYS A 151 3.97 -8.62 -11.15
C CYS A 151 5.50 -8.78 -11.24
N LYS A 152 6.22 -8.38 -10.19
CA LYS A 152 7.68 -8.40 -10.17
C LYS A 152 8.20 -8.41 -8.74
N GLU A 153 9.24 -9.18 -8.52
CA GLU A 153 10.07 -9.13 -7.32
C GLU A 153 11.47 -8.73 -7.71
N THR A 154 12.06 -7.83 -6.95
CA THR A 154 13.47 -7.47 -7.12
C THR A 154 14.14 -7.43 -5.77
N TYR A 155 15.28 -8.10 -5.66
CA TYR A 155 16.21 -7.86 -4.57
C TYR A 155 17.08 -6.67 -4.98
N ALA A 156 17.15 -5.62 -4.16
CA ALA A 156 17.98 -4.45 -4.40
C ALA A 156 19.44 -4.90 -4.47
N GLY A 157 19.85 -5.15 -5.70
CA GLY A 157 21.13 -5.65 -6.13
C GLY A 157 21.29 -5.38 -7.63
N ALA A 158 20.70 -4.27 -8.12
CA ALA A 158 21.11 -3.74 -9.41
C ALA A 158 22.64 -3.54 -9.34
N LYS A 159 23.36 -4.07 -10.33
CA LYS A 159 24.79 -3.77 -10.50
C LYS A 159 24.89 -2.25 -10.64
N GLY A 160 25.42 -1.58 -9.63
CA GLY A 160 25.64 -0.15 -9.59
C GLY A 160 27.03 0.12 -9.03
N GLU A 161 27.64 1.20 -9.47
CA GLU A 161 28.92 1.68 -8.94
C GLU A 161 28.68 2.86 -8.01
N SER A 162 29.41 2.89 -6.89
CA SER A 162 29.48 4.04 -5.99
C SER A 162 30.87 4.64 -6.06
N LEU A 163 30.96 5.95 -6.21
CA LEU A 163 32.21 6.70 -6.22
C LEU A 163 32.34 7.48 -4.92
N LEU A 164 33.38 7.17 -4.15
CA LEU A 164 33.78 7.95 -2.98
C LEU A 164 34.99 8.80 -3.34
N MET A 165 34.84 10.10 -3.14
CA MET A 165 35.92 11.08 -3.26
C MET A 165 36.44 11.39 -1.86
N ILE A 166 37.70 11.03 -1.59
CA ILE A 166 38.34 11.33 -0.31
C ILE A 166 39.34 12.46 -0.53
N LYS A 167 39.37 13.42 0.40
CA LYS A 167 40.37 14.47 0.43
C LYS A 167 41.54 14.00 1.29
N ASP A 168 42.73 13.93 0.70
CA ASP A 168 43.92 13.51 1.43
C ASP A 168 44.26 14.52 2.53
N ALA A 169 44.28 14.06 3.79
CA ALA A 169 44.46 14.90 4.97
C ALA A 169 45.87 15.54 5.10
N GLY A 170 46.78 15.30 4.15
CA GLY A 170 48.17 15.78 4.19
C GLY A 170 48.61 16.67 3.02
N ASN A 171 47.75 16.98 2.04
CA ASN A 171 48.21 17.59 0.78
C ASN A 171 47.66 19.01 0.57
N LYS A 172 48.53 20.02 0.63
CA LYS A 172 48.19 21.45 0.49
C LYS A 172 47.75 21.85 -0.93
N ASN A 173 47.83 20.94 -1.92
CA ASN A 173 47.52 21.24 -3.33
C ASN A 173 46.12 20.77 -3.80
N GLY A 174 45.20 20.42 -2.90
CA GLY A 174 43.78 20.24 -3.25
C GLY A 174 43.48 19.07 -4.20
N ARG A 175 44.39 18.10 -4.31
CA ARG A 175 44.21 16.95 -5.20
C ARG A 175 43.28 15.93 -4.53
N TYR A 176 42.18 15.59 -5.18
CA TYR A 176 41.27 14.53 -4.75
C TYR A 176 41.68 13.20 -5.41
N SER A 177 41.57 12.10 -4.67
CA SER A 177 41.75 10.76 -5.22
C SER A 177 40.40 10.04 -5.33
N CYS A 178 40.17 9.38 -6.46
CA CYS A 178 38.98 8.56 -6.69
C CYS A 178 39.30 7.12 -6.33
N ILE A 179 38.58 6.53 -5.38
CA ILE A 179 38.66 5.10 -5.10
C ILE A 179 37.42 4.44 -5.71
N ARG A 180 37.61 3.72 -6.83
CA ARG A 180 36.56 2.87 -7.41
C ARG A 180 36.50 1.57 -6.60
N ARG A 181 35.36 1.28 -5.97
CA ARG A 181 35.08 -0.04 -5.40
C ARG A 181 33.83 -0.60 -6.07
N GLU A 182 34.02 -1.63 -6.90
CA GLU A 182 32.91 -2.50 -7.29
C GLU A 182 32.53 -3.38 -6.11
N LYS A 183 31.46 -3.02 -5.40
CA LYS A 183 30.69 -3.96 -4.57
C LYS A 183 29.22 -3.60 -4.61
N ALA A 184 28.37 -4.62 -4.50
CA ALA A 184 26.93 -4.49 -4.41
C ALA A 184 26.55 -3.42 -3.37
N VAL A 185 25.80 -2.41 -3.82
CA VAL A 185 25.35 -1.24 -3.03
C VAL A 185 24.52 -1.65 -1.80
N ALA A 186 24.12 -2.92 -1.70
CA ALA A 186 23.28 -3.47 -0.64
C ALA A 186 23.91 -3.50 0.77
N GLN A 187 25.24 -3.46 0.92
CA GLN A 187 25.87 -3.71 2.23
C GLN A 187 26.29 -2.45 3.01
N GLU A 188 26.35 -1.25 2.41
CA GLU A 188 27.00 -0.09 3.08
C GLU A 188 26.04 0.90 3.77
N VAL A 189 24.72 0.75 3.67
CA VAL A 189 23.80 1.68 4.37
C VAL A 189 23.64 1.35 5.86
N ILE A 190 24.03 0.14 6.31
CA ILE A 190 23.81 -0.29 7.70
C ILE A 190 24.93 0.19 8.66
N SER A 191 26.13 0.56 8.20
CA SER A 191 27.19 1.00 9.13
C SER A 191 27.08 2.45 9.59
N TYR A 192 26.23 3.28 8.98
CA TYR A 192 26.12 4.72 9.32
C TYR A 192 25.03 5.06 10.33
N LEU A 193 24.19 4.12 10.75
CA LEU A 193 23.10 4.37 11.71
C LEU A 193 23.35 3.84 13.13
N THR A 194 24.55 3.33 13.43
CA THR A 194 24.94 2.94 14.81
C THR A 194 25.71 4.05 15.54
N TYR A 195 25.67 5.28 15.03
CA TYR A 195 26.29 6.44 15.67
C TYR A 195 25.35 7.65 15.67
N ILE A 196 24.22 7.51 16.37
CA ILE A 196 23.50 8.62 17.03
C ILE A 196 23.00 8.09 18.37
#